data_AF-A0A841AA51-F1
#
_entry.id   AF-A0A841AA51-F1
#
_cell.length_a   1.000
_cell.length_b   1.000
_cell.length_c   1.000
_cell.angle_alpha   90.00
_cell.angle_beta   90.00
_cell.angle_gamma   90.00
#
_symmetry.space_group_name_H-M   'P 1'
#
loop_
_entity.id
_entity.type
_entity.pdbx_description
1 polymer ?
#
loop_
_entity_poly.entity_id
_entity_poly.type
_entity_poly.pdbx_seq_one_letter_code
_entity_poly.pdbx_strand_id
1 'polypeptide(L)'
;MTSQNGQPAPHGQPARQAQAYPQGQTYPQGQTYPRNQPYPQNQPYMQVAPPRNGTIAWALGFLAYIPIPFLGLIIAGITQTIVGLKQRKHGGLAAENGVRAANWGLTQLCWPVLMVLVIVTGLLTGTPSPTGEGVLFHPVMDTIAMGTVSLYLVVGLLEAIYAIVGTVQASRGRRVLLPVIPFLRTPRG
;
A
#
# COMPACT_ATOMS: atom_id res chain seq x y z
N MET A 1 -41.89 -46.82 44.85
CA MET A 1 -40.51 -46.90 44.34
C MET A 1 -40.58 -46.77 42.83
N THR A 2 -40.19 -45.62 42.29
CA THR A 2 -40.51 -45.13 40.93
C THR A 2 -39.34 -45.26 39.95
N SER A 3 -39.64 -45.84 38.76
CA SER A 3 -39.21 -45.56 37.36
C SER A 3 -37.87 -44.85 37.05
N GLN A 4 -36.95 -45.43 36.26
CA GLN A 4 -36.81 -45.56 34.77
C GLN A 4 -36.02 -44.44 34.06
N ASN A 5 -34.97 -44.88 33.33
CA ASN A 5 -34.47 -44.48 31.98
C ASN A 5 -34.15 -43.02 31.58
N GLY A 6 -33.01 -42.84 30.87
CA GLY A 6 -32.86 -41.89 29.74
C GLY A 6 -31.59 -40.99 29.71
N GLN A 7 -30.71 -41.18 28.71
CA GLN A 7 -29.70 -40.20 28.20
C GLN A 7 -30.38 -39.18 27.23
N PRO A 8 -29.87 -37.94 26.95
CA PRO A 8 -28.70 -37.69 26.06
C PRO A 8 -27.86 -36.38 26.29
N ALA A 9 -26.77 -36.22 25.50
CA ALA A 9 -25.74 -35.14 25.46
C ALA A 9 -26.20 -33.84 24.74
N PRO A 10 -25.33 -32.88 24.30
CA PRO A 10 -24.12 -32.20 24.83
C PRO A 10 -24.34 -30.67 24.95
N HIS A 11 -23.64 -29.92 25.81
CA HIS A 11 -23.76 -28.44 25.85
C HIS A 11 -22.40 -27.76 25.62
N GLY A 12 -22.28 -27.13 24.44
CA GLY A 12 -21.16 -26.27 24.05
C GLY A 12 -21.13 -24.99 24.90
N GLN A 13 -19.92 -24.57 25.26
CA GLN A 13 -19.67 -23.34 25.99
C GLN A 13 -19.70 -22.12 25.04
N PRO A 14 -20.33 -21.00 25.46
CA PRO A 14 -20.53 -19.83 24.61
C PRO A 14 -19.30 -18.92 24.47
N ALA A 15 -19.27 -18.19 23.35
CA ALA A 15 -18.25 -17.25 22.91
C ALA A 15 -18.06 -16.04 23.85
N ARG A 16 -16.81 -15.54 23.90
CA ARG A 16 -16.38 -14.39 24.69
C ARG A 16 -17.01 -13.06 24.24
N GLN A 17 -17.74 -12.47 25.17
CA GLN A 17 -17.88 -11.05 25.53
C GLN A 17 -17.47 -9.98 24.49
N ALA A 18 -18.47 -9.28 23.95
CA ALA A 18 -18.31 -7.99 23.28
C ALA A 18 -18.14 -6.87 24.33
N GLN A 19 -17.12 -6.03 24.12
CA GLN A 19 -16.79 -4.87 24.96
C GLN A 19 -17.85 -3.76 24.87
N ALA A 20 -18.07 -3.12 26.03
CA ALA A 20 -19.08 -2.11 26.29
C ALA A 20 -18.84 -0.77 25.57
N TYR A 21 -19.93 -0.14 25.13
CA TYR A 21 -19.96 1.26 24.67
C TYR A 21 -20.06 2.23 25.87
N PRO A 22 -19.42 3.41 25.85
CA PRO A 22 -19.52 4.38 26.94
C PRO A 22 -20.90 5.03 27.01
N GLN A 23 -21.53 4.96 28.17
CA GLN A 23 -22.73 5.72 28.54
C GLN A 23 -22.39 7.19 28.77
N GLY A 24 -23.22 8.09 28.25
CA GLY A 24 -23.23 9.48 28.69
C GLY A 24 -23.92 10.42 27.72
N GLN A 25 -25.25 10.49 27.77
CA GLN A 25 -26.00 11.73 27.51
C GLN A 25 -27.41 11.61 28.11
N THR A 26 -27.67 12.48 29.09
CA THR A 26 -28.92 12.66 29.82
C THR A 26 -30.01 13.25 28.92
N TYR A 27 -31.15 12.58 28.80
CA TYR A 27 -32.34 13.11 28.13
C TYR A 27 -33.29 13.77 29.14
N PRO A 28 -33.86 14.96 28.87
CA PRO A 28 -34.92 15.54 29.70
C PRO A 28 -36.20 14.68 29.62
N GLN A 29 -36.73 14.28 30.78
CA GLN A 29 -38.03 13.63 30.88
C GLN A 29 -39.16 14.63 30.64
N GLY A 30 -40.10 14.27 29.78
CA GLY A 30 -41.41 14.92 29.72
C GLY A 30 -41.90 15.24 28.31
N GLN A 31 -42.16 14.22 27.48
CA GLN A 31 -43.05 14.38 26.32
C GLN A 31 -43.95 13.15 26.19
N THR A 32 -45.26 13.38 26.26
CA THR A 32 -46.32 12.41 25.99
C THR A 32 -46.26 11.96 24.53
N TYR A 33 -46.04 10.67 24.30
CA TYR A 33 -46.02 10.09 22.95
C TYR A 33 -47.43 10.03 22.34
N PRO A 34 -47.65 10.52 21.10
CA PRO A 34 -48.84 10.19 20.35
C PRO A 34 -48.84 8.69 20.04
N ARG A 35 -49.91 8.00 20.47
CA ARG A 35 -50.19 6.61 20.15
C ARG A 35 -50.52 6.52 18.65
N ASN A 36 -49.76 5.68 17.93
CA ASN A 36 -49.82 5.38 16.49
C ASN A 36 -48.91 6.25 15.61
N GLN A 37 -47.62 5.90 15.58
CA GLN A 37 -46.79 6.11 14.38
C GLN A 37 -46.47 4.74 13.76
N PRO A 38 -46.75 4.53 12.45
CA PRO A 38 -46.24 3.35 11.77
C PRO A 38 -44.72 3.39 11.76
N TYR A 39 -44.09 2.25 12.08
CA TYR A 39 -42.65 2.09 11.98
C TYR A 39 -42.17 2.49 10.57
N PRO A 40 -41.11 3.32 10.43
CA PRO A 40 -40.51 3.56 9.13
C PRO A 40 -39.97 2.22 8.61
N GLN A 41 -40.67 1.69 7.61
CA GLN A 41 -40.34 0.46 6.93
C GLN A 41 -39.14 0.74 6.01
N ASN A 42 -38.06 -0.02 6.20
CA ASN A 42 -36.90 -0.10 5.32
C ASN A 42 -36.13 1.21 5.09
N GLN A 43 -35.27 1.60 6.03
CA GLN A 43 -34.09 2.37 5.63
C GLN A 43 -33.08 1.39 5.01
N PRO A 44 -32.76 1.49 3.71
CA PRO A 44 -31.68 0.70 3.14
C PRO A 44 -30.41 1.06 3.89
N TYR A 45 -29.73 0.06 4.44
CA TYR A 45 -28.40 0.24 5.02
C TYR A 45 -27.53 0.94 3.96
N MET A 46 -27.30 2.25 4.12
CA MET A 46 -26.33 2.96 3.31
C MET A 46 -24.98 2.36 3.65
N GLN A 47 -24.50 1.46 2.80
CA GLN A 47 -23.19 0.87 2.91
C GLN A 47 -22.18 2.01 2.72
N VAL A 48 -21.70 2.58 3.83
CA VAL A 48 -20.68 3.62 3.82
C VAL A 48 -19.45 2.99 3.19
N ALA A 49 -19.16 3.35 1.93
CA ALA A 49 -18.00 2.84 1.24
C ALA A 49 -16.75 3.16 2.10
N PRO A 50 -15.82 2.21 2.29
CA PRO A 50 -14.66 2.45 3.12
C PRO A 50 -13.88 3.68 2.64
N PRO A 51 -13.36 4.50 3.56
CA PRO A 51 -12.72 5.76 3.23
C PRO A 51 -11.55 5.52 2.27
N ARG A 52 -11.59 6.22 1.12
CA ARG A 52 -10.54 6.13 0.11
C ARG A 52 -9.39 7.02 0.54
N ASN A 53 -8.34 6.39 1.07
CA ASN A 53 -7.17 7.10 1.61
C ASN A 53 -5.88 6.90 0.79
N GLY A 54 -5.98 6.29 -0.41
CA GLY A 54 -4.82 6.03 -1.27
C GLY A 54 -3.96 4.83 -0.87
N THR A 55 -4.39 4.04 0.12
CA THR A 55 -3.67 2.87 0.66
C THR A 55 -3.27 1.86 -0.41
N ILE A 56 -4.15 1.59 -1.37
CA ILE A 56 -3.89 0.60 -2.43
C ILE A 56 -2.67 0.98 -3.29
N ALA A 57 -2.41 2.26 -3.50
CA ALA A 57 -1.26 2.70 -4.27
C ALA A 57 0.06 2.43 -3.54
N TRP A 58 0.07 2.38 -2.19
CA TRP A 58 1.25 2.01 -1.41
C TRP A 58 1.40 0.49 -1.28
N ALA A 59 0.29 -0.22 -1.06
CA ALA A 59 0.31 -1.67 -0.90
C ALA A 59 0.80 -2.40 -2.17
N LEU A 60 0.52 -1.85 -3.35
CA LEU A 60 1.03 -2.41 -4.61
C LEU A 60 2.55 -2.29 -4.76
N GLY A 61 3.22 -1.55 -3.88
CA GLY A 61 4.68 -1.58 -3.74
C GLY A 61 5.24 -2.96 -3.38
N PHE A 62 4.47 -3.79 -2.67
CA PHE A 62 4.90 -5.15 -2.31
C PHE A 62 5.09 -6.08 -3.51
N LEU A 63 4.60 -5.70 -4.70
CA LEU A 63 4.91 -6.41 -5.95
C LEU A 63 6.43 -6.45 -6.24
N ALA A 64 7.21 -5.57 -5.62
CA ALA A 64 8.66 -5.54 -5.70
C ALA A 64 9.33 -6.83 -5.20
N TYR A 65 8.66 -7.59 -4.33
CA TYR A 65 9.21 -8.78 -3.68
C TYR A 65 8.75 -10.10 -4.29
N ILE A 66 8.08 -10.06 -5.44
CA ILE A 66 7.94 -11.25 -6.28
C ILE A 66 9.36 -11.67 -6.70
N PRO A 67 9.76 -12.95 -6.55
CA PRO A 67 11.15 -13.40 -6.68
C PRO A 67 11.59 -13.51 -8.15
N ILE A 68 11.49 -12.40 -8.88
CA ILE A 68 11.99 -12.23 -10.24
C ILE A 68 12.95 -11.03 -10.20
N PRO A 69 14.27 -11.27 -10.34
CA PRO A 69 15.27 -10.21 -10.27
C PRO A 69 14.93 -9.04 -11.20
N PHE A 70 15.05 -7.81 -10.70
CA PHE A 70 14.77 -6.55 -11.38
C PHE A 70 13.30 -6.28 -11.76
N LEU A 71 12.57 -7.30 -12.22
CA LEU A 71 11.20 -7.16 -12.72
C LEU A 71 10.19 -6.80 -11.62
N GLY A 72 10.36 -7.35 -10.42
CA GLY A 72 9.49 -7.00 -9.29
C GLY A 72 9.43 -5.49 -9.06
N LEU A 73 10.59 -4.84 -8.95
CA LEU A 73 10.69 -3.40 -8.69
C LEU A 73 10.12 -2.56 -9.85
N ILE A 74 10.31 -3.01 -11.10
CA ILE A 74 9.72 -2.35 -12.27
C ILE A 74 8.18 -2.43 -12.22
N ILE A 75 7.63 -3.61 -11.94
CA ILE A 75 6.19 -3.85 -11.86
C ILE A 75 5.57 -3.02 -10.73
N ALA A 76 6.22 -2.99 -9.56
CA ALA A 76 5.82 -2.14 -8.44
C ALA A 76 5.82 -0.67 -8.84
N GLY A 77 6.92 -0.15 -9.37
CA GLY A 77 7.04 1.25 -9.79
C GLY A 77 5.97 1.67 -10.81
N ILE A 78 5.72 0.86 -11.84
CA ILE A 78 4.65 1.10 -12.83
C ILE A 78 3.28 1.11 -12.14
N THR A 79 3.01 0.10 -11.32
CA THR A 79 1.70 -0.09 -10.69
C THR A 79 1.40 1.03 -9.70
N GLN A 80 2.34 1.39 -8.83
CA GLN A 80 2.21 2.51 -7.88
C GLN A 80 2.00 3.83 -8.62
N THR A 81 2.69 4.04 -9.76
CA THR A 81 2.49 5.21 -10.62
C THR A 81 1.08 5.27 -11.19
N ILE A 82 0.63 4.22 -11.88
CA ILE A 82 -0.67 4.19 -12.55
C ILE A 82 -1.81 4.27 -11.53
N VAL A 83 -1.75 3.46 -10.47
CA VAL A 83 -2.81 3.40 -9.45
C VAL A 83 -2.82 4.68 -8.63
N GLY A 84 -1.65 5.20 -8.25
CA GLY A 84 -1.51 6.48 -7.55
C GLY A 84 -2.10 7.65 -8.34
N LEU A 85 -1.82 7.72 -9.65
CA LEU A 85 -2.43 8.71 -10.54
C LEU A 85 -3.95 8.53 -10.66
N LYS A 86 -4.45 7.29 -10.73
CA LYS A 86 -5.89 7.00 -10.75
C LYS A 86 -6.62 7.45 -9.48
N GLN A 87 -5.92 7.59 -8.34
CA GLN A 87 -6.54 8.10 -7.10
C GLN A 87 -6.88 9.60 -7.17
N ARG A 88 -6.32 10.38 -8.11
CA ARG A 88 -6.59 11.82 -8.24
C ARG A 88 -8.07 12.15 -8.40
N LYS A 89 -8.82 11.29 -9.09
CA LYS A 89 -10.27 11.47 -9.33
C LYS A 89 -11.12 11.43 -8.05
N HIS A 90 -10.55 10.96 -6.94
CA HIS A 90 -11.25 10.86 -5.66
C HIS A 90 -11.06 12.10 -4.78
N GLY A 91 -10.13 13.01 -5.13
CA GLY A 91 -9.83 14.19 -4.31
C GLY A 91 -9.27 13.84 -2.92
N GLY A 92 -9.15 14.87 -2.09
CA GLY A 92 -8.75 14.75 -0.68
C GLY A 92 -7.52 13.86 -0.45
N LEU A 93 -7.55 13.11 0.65
CA LEU A 93 -6.43 12.26 1.07
C LEU A 93 -6.08 11.16 0.06
N ALA A 94 -7.05 10.60 -0.67
CA ALA A 94 -6.76 9.63 -1.74
C ALA A 94 -5.87 10.23 -2.81
N ALA A 95 -6.21 11.43 -3.29
CA ALA A 95 -5.43 12.11 -4.32
C ALA A 95 -4.03 12.46 -3.83
N GLU A 96 -3.90 12.97 -2.60
CA GLU A 96 -2.59 13.32 -2.03
C GLU A 96 -1.69 12.09 -1.85
N ASN A 97 -2.20 11.06 -1.17
CA ASN A 97 -1.45 9.85 -0.89
C ASN A 97 -1.14 9.06 -2.17
N GLY A 98 -2.07 9.05 -3.12
CA GLY A 98 -1.88 8.44 -4.43
C GLY A 98 -0.80 9.12 -5.26
N VAL A 99 -0.76 10.46 -5.30
CA VAL A 99 0.31 11.17 -6.02
C VAL A 99 1.67 10.97 -5.37
N ARG A 100 1.75 10.91 -4.04
CA ARG A 100 3.02 10.61 -3.34
C ARG A 100 3.50 9.20 -3.65
N ALA A 101 2.61 8.20 -3.66
CA ALA A 101 2.94 6.84 -4.10
C ALA A 101 3.42 6.81 -5.56
N ALA A 102 2.76 7.57 -6.44
CA ALA A 102 3.15 7.64 -7.85
C ALA A 102 4.52 8.29 -8.05
N ASN A 103 4.83 9.34 -7.28
CA ASN A 103 6.15 9.97 -7.28
C ASN A 103 7.25 9.00 -6.85
N TRP A 104 6.98 8.20 -5.82
CA TRP A 104 7.90 7.15 -5.39
C TRP A 104 8.08 6.05 -6.44
N GLY A 105 6.98 5.60 -7.08
CA GLY A 105 7.03 4.67 -8.20
C GLY A 105 7.86 5.20 -9.37
N LEU A 106 7.76 6.49 -9.69
CA LEU A 106 8.61 7.14 -10.70
C LEU A 106 10.09 7.16 -10.29
N THR A 107 10.41 7.47 -9.02
CA THR A 107 11.79 7.39 -8.51
C THR A 107 12.37 5.98 -8.70
N GLN A 108 11.59 4.93 -8.44
CA GLN A 108 12.03 3.56 -8.68
C GLN A 108 12.29 3.28 -10.16
N LEU A 109 11.43 3.76 -11.06
CA LEU A 109 11.59 3.54 -12.50
C LEU A 109 12.81 4.24 -13.10
N CYS A 110 13.35 5.28 -12.45
CA CYS A 110 14.63 5.86 -12.85
C CYS A 110 15.80 4.88 -12.72
N TRP A 111 15.75 3.90 -11.80
CA TRP A 111 16.86 2.99 -11.54
C TRP A 111 17.11 1.96 -12.65
N PRO A 112 16.10 1.23 -13.15
CA PRO A 112 16.26 0.36 -14.31
C PRO A 112 16.78 1.12 -15.54
N VAL A 113 16.32 2.36 -15.76
CA VAL A 113 16.82 3.20 -16.85
C VAL A 113 18.30 3.51 -16.65
N LEU A 114 18.69 3.95 -15.44
CA LEU A 114 20.09 4.21 -15.10
C LEU A 114 20.96 2.95 -15.27
N MET A 115 20.47 1.78 -14.87
CA MET A 115 21.17 0.51 -15.06
C MET A 115 21.47 0.21 -16.52
N VAL A 116 20.46 0.34 -17.39
CA VAL A 116 20.63 0.13 -18.83
C VAL A 116 21.67 1.11 -19.37
N LEU A 117 21.60 2.39 -18.99
CA LEU A 117 22.58 3.39 -19.41
C LEU A 117 24.00 3.03 -18.97
N VAL A 118 24.19 2.64 -17.70
CA VAL A 118 25.51 2.25 -17.17
C VAL A 118 26.07 1.03 -17.90
N ILE A 119 25.25 0.00 -18.12
CA ILE A 119 25.66 -1.21 -18.84
C ILE A 119 26.01 -0.87 -20.29
N VAL A 120 25.16 -0.14 -21.00
CA VAL A 120 25.41 0.24 -22.40
C VAL A 120 26.68 1.08 -22.51
N THR A 121 26.87 2.07 -21.64
CA THR A 121 28.12 2.86 -21.61
C THR A 121 29.33 1.98 -21.31
N GLY A 122 29.23 1.04 -20.36
CA GLY A 122 30.31 0.10 -20.05
C GLY A 122 30.67 -0.79 -21.24
N LEU A 123 29.68 -1.28 -21.98
CA LEU A 123 29.88 -2.08 -23.19
C LEU A 123 30.49 -1.27 -24.34
N LEU A 124 30.08 -0.01 -24.51
CA LEU A 124 30.59 0.87 -25.56
C LEU A 124 32.00 1.40 -25.30
N THR A 125 32.41 1.49 -24.03
CA THR A 125 33.70 2.05 -23.62
C THR A 125 34.72 0.99 -23.20
N GLY A 126 34.27 -0.24 -22.93
CA GLY A 126 35.14 -1.33 -22.49
C GLY A 126 36.05 -1.87 -23.60
N THR A 127 36.92 -2.81 -23.22
CA THR A 127 37.86 -3.45 -24.13
C THR A 127 37.57 -4.95 -24.24
N PRO A 128 37.82 -5.60 -25.39
CA PRO A 128 37.65 -7.04 -25.50
C PRO A 128 38.52 -7.79 -24.48
N SER A 129 37.94 -8.80 -23.83
CA SER A 129 38.68 -9.66 -22.90
C SER A 129 39.75 -10.46 -23.66
N PRO A 130 40.98 -10.58 -23.14
CA PRO A 130 42.01 -11.46 -23.70
C PRO A 130 41.59 -12.93 -23.77
N THR A 131 40.64 -13.36 -22.94
CA THR A 131 40.08 -14.73 -22.92
C THR A 131 38.96 -14.94 -23.92
N GLY A 132 38.48 -13.89 -24.61
CA GLY A 132 37.34 -13.96 -25.53
C GLY A 132 35.96 -14.00 -24.86
N GLU A 133 35.89 -13.90 -23.54
CA GLU A 133 34.65 -14.06 -22.75
C GLU A 133 33.72 -12.83 -22.74
N GLY A 134 34.07 -11.76 -23.47
CA GLY A 134 33.24 -10.58 -23.59
C GLY A 134 34.02 -9.27 -23.49
N VAL A 135 33.40 -8.26 -22.89
CA VAL A 135 33.95 -6.91 -22.73
C VAL A 135 34.34 -6.67 -21.28
N LEU A 136 35.59 -6.28 -21.06
CA LEU A 136 36.10 -5.83 -19.76
C LEU A 136 35.78 -4.34 -19.60
N PHE A 137 35.09 -4.02 -18.50
CA PHE A 137 34.85 -2.63 -18.13
C PHE A 137 36.13 -2.00 -17.61
N HIS A 138 36.37 -0.73 -17.95
CA HIS A 138 37.44 0.03 -17.32
C HIS A 138 37.21 0.13 -15.80
N PRO A 139 38.25 0.24 -14.96
CA PRO A 139 38.11 0.25 -13.50
C PRO A 139 37.10 1.28 -12.97
N VAL A 140 37.03 2.46 -13.61
CA VAL A 140 36.06 3.50 -13.28
C VAL A 140 34.63 3.05 -13.60
N MET A 141 34.41 2.46 -14.78
CA MET A 141 33.09 1.97 -15.18
C MET A 141 32.63 0.77 -14.35
N ASP A 142 33.56 -0.11 -13.97
CA ASP A 142 33.29 -1.21 -13.04
C ASP A 142 32.84 -0.69 -11.67
N THR A 143 33.56 0.30 -11.13
CA THR A 143 33.18 0.97 -9.87
C THR A 143 31.79 1.62 -9.97
N ILE A 144 31.49 2.29 -11.09
CA ILE A 144 30.17 2.88 -11.33
C ILE A 144 29.10 1.80 -11.39
N ALA A 145 29.33 0.69 -12.11
CA ALA A 145 28.38 -0.41 -12.21
C ALA A 145 28.09 -1.03 -10.83
N MET A 146 29.13 -1.35 -10.05
CA MET A 146 28.98 -1.91 -8.71
C MET A 146 28.30 -0.94 -7.74
N GLY A 147 28.66 0.34 -7.80
CA GLY A 147 28.00 1.40 -7.01
C GLY A 147 26.52 1.54 -7.37
N THR A 148 26.19 1.48 -8.66
CA THR A 148 24.79 1.54 -9.14
C THR A 148 24.02 0.33 -8.62
N VAL A 149 24.58 -0.89 -8.68
CA VAL A 149 23.91 -2.12 -8.20
C VAL A 149 23.68 -2.05 -6.69
N SER A 150 24.67 -1.56 -5.95
CA SER A 150 24.56 -1.36 -4.51
C SER A 150 23.43 -0.38 -4.15
N LEU A 151 23.35 0.76 -4.84
CA LEU A 151 22.27 1.72 -4.63
C LEU A 151 20.90 1.17 -5.05
N TYR A 152 20.84 0.36 -6.09
CA TYR A 152 19.61 -0.34 -6.48
C TYR A 152 19.09 -1.26 -5.35
N LEU A 153 19.97 -1.99 -4.67
CA LEU A 153 19.59 -2.81 -3.52
C LEU A 153 19.09 -1.96 -2.34
N VAL A 154 19.72 -0.80 -2.10
CA VAL A 154 19.25 0.17 -1.10
C VAL A 154 17.84 0.67 -1.44
N VAL A 155 17.56 0.97 -2.71
CA VAL A 155 16.22 1.37 -3.17
C VAL A 155 15.22 0.23 -2.99
N GLY A 156 15.63 -1.00 -3.27
CA GLY A 156 14.84 -2.20 -2.98
C GLY A 156 14.52 -2.37 -1.49
N LEU A 157 15.42 -2.00 -0.58
CA LEU A 157 15.13 -1.97 0.86
C LEU A 157 14.19 -0.82 1.23
N LEU A 158 14.44 0.38 0.68
CA LEU A 158 13.59 1.54 0.90
C LEU A 158 12.16 1.30 0.41
N GLU A 159 11.98 0.55 -0.69
CA GLU A 159 10.65 0.16 -1.18
C GLU A 159 9.84 -0.56 -0.10
N ALA A 160 10.44 -1.50 0.64
CA ALA A 160 9.73 -2.25 1.69
C ALA A 160 9.27 -1.29 2.77
N ILE A 161 10.18 -0.42 3.22
CA ILE A 161 9.90 0.57 4.24
C ILE A 161 8.77 1.49 3.76
N TYR A 162 8.85 1.95 2.52
CA TYR A 162 7.89 2.89 1.94
C TYR A 162 6.51 2.24 1.73
N ALA A 163 6.46 1.01 1.22
CA ALA A 163 5.24 0.23 1.08
C ALA A 163 4.57 -0.03 2.42
N ILE A 164 5.33 -0.40 3.47
CA ILE A 164 4.81 -0.63 4.82
C ILE A 164 4.32 0.68 5.43
N VAL A 165 5.18 1.68 5.54
CA VAL A 165 4.87 2.95 6.22
C VAL A 165 3.78 3.71 5.46
N GLY A 166 3.85 3.73 4.13
CA GLY A 166 2.85 4.36 3.27
C GLY A 166 1.47 3.69 3.40
N THR A 167 1.42 2.35 3.39
CA THR A 167 0.20 1.59 3.62
C THR A 167 -0.39 1.87 5.01
N VAL A 168 0.44 1.87 6.06
CA VAL A 168 -0.01 2.10 7.45
C VAL A 168 -0.50 3.54 7.66
N GLN A 169 0.21 4.54 7.14
CA GLN A 169 -0.22 5.93 7.29
C GLN A 169 -1.52 6.18 6.51
N ALA A 170 -1.59 5.71 5.27
CA ALA A 170 -2.79 5.84 4.45
C ALA A 170 -3.99 5.08 5.04
N SER A 171 -3.81 3.85 5.54
CA SER A 171 -4.90 3.07 6.13
C SER A 171 -5.50 3.75 7.37
N ARG A 172 -4.70 4.52 8.12
CA ARG A 172 -5.15 5.33 9.26
C ARG A 172 -5.81 6.67 8.87
N GLY A 173 -6.05 6.91 7.58
CA GLY A 173 -6.64 8.17 7.11
C GLY A 173 -5.71 9.36 7.31
N ARG A 174 -4.39 9.14 7.32
CA ARG A 174 -3.40 10.21 7.44
C ARG A 174 -2.76 10.47 6.09
N ARG A 175 -2.30 11.71 5.92
CA ARG A 175 -1.39 12.07 4.84
C ARG A 175 -0.09 11.30 5.03
N VAL A 176 0.37 10.60 3.98
CA VAL A 176 1.67 9.96 3.99
C VAL A 176 2.74 11.04 4.00
N LEU A 177 3.76 10.91 4.86
CA LEU A 177 4.82 11.92 5.05
C LEU A 177 6.19 11.50 4.51
N LEU A 178 6.32 10.29 3.95
CA LEU A 178 7.57 9.77 3.37
C LEU A 178 8.21 10.75 2.38
N PRO A 179 9.53 10.99 2.42
CA PRO A 179 10.18 11.88 1.47
C PRO A 179 10.18 11.25 0.07
N VAL A 180 9.63 11.96 -0.91
CA VAL A 180 9.52 11.51 -2.30
C VAL A 180 9.91 12.65 -3.24
N ILE A 181 10.54 12.33 -4.38
CA ILE A 181 10.89 13.33 -5.38
C ILE A 181 9.59 13.80 -6.07
N PRO A 182 9.26 15.10 -6.07
CA PRO A 182 7.95 15.58 -6.51
C PRO A 182 7.86 15.76 -8.03
N PHE A 183 7.97 14.67 -8.80
CA PHE A 183 7.78 14.72 -10.27
C PHE A 183 6.38 15.18 -10.66
N LEU A 184 5.38 14.78 -9.87
CA LEU A 184 3.97 15.02 -10.08
C LEU A 184 3.41 15.94 -8.98
N ARG A 185 2.63 16.93 -9.39
CA ARG A 185 1.93 17.84 -8.47
C ARG A 185 0.71 17.17 -7.85
N THR A 186 0.47 17.49 -6.59
CA THR A 186 -0.76 17.10 -5.89
C THR A 186 -1.91 17.99 -6.37
N PRO A 187 -3.11 17.47 -6.63
CA PRO A 187 -4.26 18.30 -6.97
C PRO A 187 -4.51 19.31 -5.85
N ARG A 188 -4.71 20.58 -6.20
CA ARG A 188 -5.19 21.57 -5.24
C ARG A 188 -6.66 21.23 -4.95
N GLY A 189 -6.95 20.96 -3.67
CA GLY A 189 -8.32 20.78 -3.19
C GLY A 189 -9.11 22.08 -3.25
#